data_AF-A0AA47P1Z9-F1
#
_entry.id   AF-A0AA47P1Z9-F1
#
_cell.length_a   1.000
_cell.length_b   1.000
_cell.length_c   1.000
_cell.angle_alpha   90.00
_cell.angle_beta   90.00
_cell.angle_gamma   90.00
#
_symmetry.space_group_name_H-M   'P 1'
#
loop_
_entity.id
_entity.type
_entity.pdbx_description
1 polymer ?
#
loop_
_entity_poly.entity_id
_entity_poly.type
_entity_poly.pdbx_seq_one_letter_code
_entity_poly.pdbx_strand_id
1 'polypeptide(L)'
;MATNSMSIQMRKGKPMTRDGRKISSKMLQDKQEVEKLITNKDATRFMQPLRGTPAYWEKTLKDLNAMVRQLGKLTFFLTFSAAEMRWPDVIEAVKAQQGEQVDFSQLDWNAKCKILCSNPVTVMRLFEKRVDALILSPAQPIGEVEDYFYRVEFQARGSPHIHLLVWIKDAPEFGDDDDDKVIKFIDQYITYQMPDPNADPELHKIVSEVQVHSRNHSNTARKVIVGGRGASAARGSCGGGSGEPCQRAGPGRTGPRHTGWLTEPELGLRRRQCA
;
A
#
# COMPACT_ATOMS: atom_id res chain seq x y z
N MET A 1 16.55 -3.90 -32.16
CA MET A 1 16.51 -2.44 -32.40
C MET A 1 16.37 -1.74 -31.06
N ALA A 2 17.36 -0.93 -30.66
CA ALA A 2 17.28 -0.12 -29.45
C ALA A 2 16.68 1.26 -29.78
N THR A 3 15.60 1.63 -29.11
CA THR A 3 14.89 2.90 -29.33
C THR A 3 15.58 4.07 -28.60
N ASN A 4 15.23 5.31 -28.95
CA ASN A 4 15.77 6.52 -28.31
C ASN A 4 15.56 6.57 -26.78
N SER A 5 14.57 5.86 -26.24
CA SER A 5 14.40 5.73 -24.79
C SER A 5 15.49 4.87 -24.14
N MET A 6 15.99 3.82 -24.81
CA MET A 6 17.08 2.98 -24.29
C MET A 6 18.42 3.74 -24.25
N SER A 7 18.72 4.55 -25.28
CA SER A 7 19.98 5.29 -25.36
C SER A 7 20.09 6.38 -24.26
N ILE A 8 18.98 6.98 -23.85
CA ILE A 8 18.91 7.90 -22.70
C ILE A 8 19.16 7.16 -21.38
N GLN A 9 18.59 5.97 -21.18
CA GLN A 9 18.77 5.21 -19.92
C GLN A 9 20.19 4.64 -19.76
N MET A 10 20.84 4.26 -20.86
CA MET A 10 22.27 3.89 -20.90
C MET A 10 23.21 5.01 -20.42
N ARG A 11 22.74 6.27 -20.39
CA ARG A 11 23.46 7.42 -19.80
C ARG A 11 23.12 7.68 -18.33
N LYS A 12 21.95 7.22 -17.84
CA LYS A 12 21.46 7.45 -16.47
C LYS A 12 21.87 6.35 -15.48
N GLY A 13 22.02 5.11 -15.93
CA GLY A 13 22.63 4.03 -15.14
C GLY A 13 24.16 3.98 -15.32
N LYS A 14 24.87 3.30 -14.41
CA LYS A 14 26.18 2.70 -14.71
C LYS A 14 25.91 1.33 -15.35
N PRO A 15 25.97 1.16 -16.68
CA PRO A 15 25.54 -0.08 -17.29
C PRO A 15 26.77 -0.98 -17.39
N MET A 16 27.21 -1.53 -16.25
CA MET A 16 28.28 -2.51 -16.19
C MET A 16 27.68 -3.91 -16.10
N THR A 17 28.19 -4.84 -16.90
CA THR A 17 27.93 -6.27 -16.73
C THR A 17 28.56 -6.76 -15.42
N ARG A 18 28.21 -7.97 -15.00
CA ARG A 18 28.84 -8.62 -13.83
C ARG A 18 30.35 -8.78 -13.98
N ASP A 19 30.83 -8.88 -15.23
CA ASP A 19 32.25 -8.96 -15.61
C ASP A 19 32.93 -7.58 -15.74
N GLY A 20 32.26 -6.50 -15.33
CA GLY A 20 32.79 -5.14 -15.36
C GLY A 20 32.79 -4.45 -16.73
N ARG A 21 32.23 -5.08 -17.78
CA ARG A 21 32.20 -4.49 -19.14
C ARG A 21 31.10 -3.44 -19.23
N LYS A 22 31.38 -2.29 -19.83
CA LYS A 22 30.37 -1.25 -20.08
C LYS A 22 29.47 -1.68 -21.25
N ILE A 23 28.18 -1.91 -20.98
CA ILE A 23 27.17 -2.21 -21.99
C ILE A 23 27.12 -1.03 -22.97
N SER A 24 27.26 -1.32 -24.25
CA SER A 24 27.32 -0.34 -25.33
C SER A 24 26.17 -0.53 -26.32
N SER A 25 25.83 0.50 -27.09
CA SER A 25 24.77 0.38 -28.11
C SER A 25 25.08 -0.68 -29.17
N LYS A 26 26.37 -1.02 -29.38
CA LYS A 26 26.81 -2.08 -30.30
C LYS A 26 26.48 -3.48 -29.76
N MET A 27 26.65 -3.70 -28.45
CA MET A 27 26.25 -4.96 -27.78
C MET A 27 24.73 -5.17 -27.83
N LEU A 28 23.93 -4.10 -27.85
CA LEU A 28 22.47 -4.16 -28.00
C LEU A 28 21.98 -4.34 -29.46
N GLN A 29 22.89 -4.38 -30.42
CA GLN A 29 22.60 -4.67 -31.83
C GLN A 29 22.91 -6.14 -32.20
N ASP A 30 23.83 -6.79 -31.47
CA ASP A 30 24.16 -8.20 -31.63
C ASP A 30 23.18 -9.09 -30.87
N LYS A 31 22.55 -10.04 -31.57
CA LYS A 31 21.57 -10.96 -30.99
C LYS A 31 22.18 -11.89 -29.94
N GLN A 32 23.40 -12.38 -30.12
CA GLN A 32 24.04 -13.32 -29.21
C GLN A 32 24.48 -12.63 -27.90
N GLU A 33 25.00 -11.40 -27.99
CA GLU A 33 25.35 -10.62 -26.80
C GLU A 33 24.09 -10.18 -26.04
N VAL A 34 23.00 -9.83 -26.73
CA VAL A 34 21.70 -9.57 -26.09
C VAL A 34 21.19 -10.80 -25.33
N GLU A 35 21.25 -12.01 -25.91
CA GLU A 35 20.84 -13.25 -25.24
C GLU A 35 21.69 -13.55 -23.98
N LYS A 36 23.01 -13.33 -24.03
CA LYS A 36 23.90 -13.44 -22.86
C LYS A 36 23.55 -12.41 -21.78
N LEU A 37 23.34 -11.15 -22.15
CA LEU A 37 22.98 -10.08 -21.22
C LEU A 37 21.60 -10.31 -20.58
N ILE A 38 20.64 -10.89 -21.30
CA ILE A 38 19.33 -11.29 -20.76
C ILE A 38 19.50 -12.44 -19.76
N THR A 39 20.21 -13.50 -20.14
CA THR A 39 20.45 -14.68 -19.29
C THR A 39 21.15 -14.30 -17.98
N ASN A 40 22.14 -13.40 -18.03
CA ASN A 40 22.87 -12.93 -16.85
C ASN A 40 22.11 -11.86 -16.02
N LYS A 41 20.88 -11.46 -16.40
CA LYS A 41 20.12 -10.32 -15.85
C LYS A 41 20.83 -8.95 -15.95
N ASP A 42 21.94 -8.85 -16.68
CA ASP A 42 22.64 -7.58 -16.90
C ASP A 42 21.87 -6.64 -17.86
N ALA A 43 21.12 -7.20 -18.82
CA ALA A 43 20.18 -6.45 -19.65
C ALA A 43 18.99 -5.88 -18.85
N THR A 44 18.52 -6.56 -17.81
CA THR A 44 17.44 -6.02 -16.98
C THR A 44 17.97 -4.98 -15.99
N ARG A 45 19.24 -5.09 -15.55
CA ARG A 45 19.84 -4.14 -14.62
C ARG A 45 19.83 -2.68 -15.08
N PHE A 46 20.08 -2.40 -16.38
CA PHE A 46 20.01 -1.02 -16.89
C PHE A 46 18.58 -0.46 -16.94
N MET A 47 17.55 -1.32 -16.87
CA MET A 47 16.14 -0.92 -16.82
C MET A 47 15.64 -0.64 -15.40
N GLN A 48 16.42 -0.95 -14.34
CA GLN A 48 16.06 -0.64 -12.95
C GLN A 48 15.69 0.83 -12.66
N PRO A 49 16.24 1.86 -13.34
CA PRO A 49 15.79 3.24 -13.17
C PRO A 49 14.43 3.56 -13.81
N LEU A 50 13.94 2.71 -14.72
CA LEU A 50 12.69 2.93 -15.44
C LEU A 50 11.52 2.32 -14.65
N ARG A 51 10.73 3.19 -14.01
CA ARG A 51 9.53 2.82 -13.27
C ARG A 51 8.56 2.00 -14.15
N GLY A 52 7.80 1.12 -13.52
CA GLY A 52 6.88 0.21 -14.21
C GLY A 52 7.53 -1.02 -14.87
N THR A 53 8.85 -1.05 -15.09
CA THR A 53 9.51 -2.22 -15.68
C THR A 53 9.61 -3.40 -14.70
N PRO A 54 9.64 -4.66 -15.19
CA PRO A 54 9.90 -5.82 -14.34
C PRO A 54 11.22 -5.73 -13.55
N ALA A 55 12.25 -5.08 -14.12
CA ALA A 55 13.53 -4.87 -13.45
C ALA A 55 13.44 -3.89 -12.26
N TYR A 56 12.68 -2.81 -12.44
CA TYR A 56 12.35 -1.89 -11.36
C TYR A 56 11.55 -2.60 -10.27
N TRP A 57 10.53 -3.38 -10.63
CA TRP A 57 9.74 -4.15 -9.65
C TRP A 57 10.55 -5.24 -8.94
N GLU A 58 11.48 -5.94 -9.61
CA GLU A 58 12.39 -6.90 -8.96
C GLU A 58 13.29 -6.18 -7.93
N LYS A 59 13.77 -4.97 -8.22
CA LYS A 59 14.52 -4.15 -7.26
C LYS A 59 13.61 -3.71 -6.10
N THR A 60 12.44 -3.15 -6.39
CA THR A 60 11.45 -2.70 -5.38
C THR A 60 11.08 -3.82 -4.42
N LEU A 61 10.82 -5.02 -4.94
CA LEU A 61 10.50 -6.19 -4.14
C LEU A 61 11.68 -6.61 -3.25
N LYS A 62 12.92 -6.49 -3.71
CA LYS A 62 14.12 -6.76 -2.89
C LYS A 62 14.30 -5.71 -1.79
N ASP A 63 14.09 -4.44 -2.11
CA ASP A 63 14.15 -3.34 -1.15
C ASP A 63 13.06 -3.53 -0.06
N LEU A 64 11.81 -3.84 -0.44
CA LEU A 64 10.72 -4.12 0.51
C LEU A 64 10.98 -5.38 1.37
N ASN A 65 11.51 -6.46 0.77
CA ASN A 65 11.91 -7.64 1.55
C ASN A 65 13.07 -7.35 2.51
N ALA A 66 13.93 -6.36 2.22
CA ALA A 66 14.96 -5.92 3.14
C ALA A 66 14.34 -5.14 4.31
N MET A 67 13.39 -4.24 4.06
CA MET A 67 12.63 -3.52 5.11
C MET A 67 11.96 -4.52 6.07
N VAL A 68 11.18 -5.49 5.56
CA VAL A 68 10.52 -6.51 6.40
C VAL A 68 11.52 -7.36 7.22
N ARG A 69 12.76 -7.55 6.74
CA ARG A 69 13.81 -8.29 7.46
C ARG A 69 14.55 -7.44 8.51
N GLN A 70 14.54 -6.11 8.38
CA GLN A 70 15.27 -5.19 9.25
C GLN A 70 14.35 -4.56 10.30
N LEU A 71 13.13 -4.17 9.90
CA LEU A 71 12.10 -3.55 10.73
C LEU A 71 11.10 -4.58 11.30
N GLY A 72 11.13 -5.82 10.83
CA GLY A 72 10.21 -6.86 11.26
C GLY A 72 8.80 -6.73 10.65
N LYS A 73 7.79 -7.18 11.43
CA LYS A 73 6.38 -7.20 11.04
C LYS A 73 5.90 -5.76 10.80
N LEU A 74 5.18 -5.51 9.70
CA LEU A 74 4.52 -4.22 9.47
C LEU A 74 3.36 -4.01 10.46
N THR A 75 3.12 -2.78 10.89
CA THR A 75 2.02 -2.44 11.81
C THR A 75 0.68 -2.39 11.09
N PHE A 76 0.59 -1.65 9.99
CA PHE A 76 -0.62 -1.57 9.19
C PHE A 76 -0.36 -1.80 7.70
N PHE A 77 -1.26 -2.56 7.07
CA PHE A 77 -1.43 -2.60 5.62
C PHE A 77 -2.70 -1.81 5.26
N LEU A 78 -2.51 -0.58 4.81
CA LEU A 78 -3.59 0.37 4.53
C LEU A 78 -3.77 0.50 3.01
N THR A 79 -5.02 0.66 2.59
CA THR A 79 -5.35 0.84 1.17
C THR A 79 -6.29 2.03 1.01
N PHE A 80 -5.88 3.00 0.18
CA PHE A 80 -6.61 4.25 -0.02
C PHE A 80 -6.97 4.45 -1.49
N SER A 81 -8.23 4.78 -1.77
CA SER A 81 -8.64 5.30 -3.08
C SER A 81 -8.73 6.81 -3.02
N ALA A 82 -8.28 7.49 -4.07
CA ALA A 82 -8.52 8.92 -4.18
C ALA A 82 -10.02 9.24 -4.31
N ALA A 83 -10.38 10.43 -3.85
CA ALA A 83 -11.74 10.94 -3.81
C ALA A 83 -11.79 12.33 -4.45
N GLU A 84 -11.05 12.55 -5.54
CA GLU A 84 -10.82 13.85 -6.19
C GLU A 84 -12.10 14.60 -6.58
N MET A 85 -13.20 13.88 -6.87
CA MET A 85 -14.52 14.46 -7.13
C MET A 85 -15.18 15.11 -5.89
N ARG A 86 -14.63 14.84 -4.70
CA ARG A 86 -15.10 15.29 -3.38
C ARG A 86 -14.14 16.30 -2.73
N TRP A 87 -13.12 16.78 -3.46
CA TRP A 87 -12.07 17.68 -2.95
C TRP A 87 -12.19 19.08 -3.58
N PRO A 88 -12.86 20.05 -2.92
CA PRO A 88 -13.06 21.41 -3.44
C PRO A 88 -11.73 22.11 -3.73
N ASP A 89 -10.79 21.99 -2.80
CA ASP A 89 -9.42 22.52 -2.88
C ASP A 89 -8.69 22.12 -4.17
N VAL A 90 -8.91 20.90 -4.68
CA VAL A 90 -8.27 20.44 -5.92
C VAL A 90 -8.91 21.08 -7.15
N ILE A 91 -10.24 21.21 -7.16
CA ILE A 91 -10.98 21.82 -8.26
C ILE A 91 -10.73 23.34 -8.31
N GLU A 92 -10.80 23.99 -7.15
CA GLU A 92 -10.49 25.41 -6.96
C GLU A 92 -9.04 25.72 -7.33
N ALA A 93 -8.06 24.90 -6.92
CA ALA A 93 -6.66 25.09 -7.30
C ALA A 93 -6.43 24.96 -8.82
N VAL A 94 -7.11 24.04 -9.49
CA VAL A 94 -7.03 23.92 -10.97
C VAL A 94 -7.68 25.11 -11.65
N LYS A 95 -8.80 25.63 -11.13
CA LYS A 95 -9.51 26.79 -11.71
C LYS A 95 -8.82 28.13 -11.43
N ALA A 96 -8.24 28.30 -10.25
CA ALA A 96 -7.43 29.46 -9.91
C ALA A 96 -6.19 29.59 -10.82
N GLN A 97 -5.58 28.47 -11.23
CA GLN A 97 -4.51 28.47 -12.25
C GLN A 97 -4.99 28.91 -13.65
N GLN A 98 -6.30 28.84 -13.93
CA GLN A 98 -6.93 29.33 -15.15
C GLN A 98 -7.43 30.80 -15.01
N GLY A 99 -7.28 31.40 -13.82
CA GLY A 99 -7.81 32.73 -13.51
C GLY A 99 -9.31 32.75 -13.19
N GLU A 100 -9.93 31.58 -13.02
CA GLU A 100 -11.37 31.43 -12.76
C GLU A 100 -11.65 31.15 -11.28
N GLN A 101 -12.73 31.73 -10.76
CA GLN A 101 -13.33 31.35 -9.47
C GLN A 101 -14.56 30.48 -9.73
N VAL A 102 -14.71 29.39 -8.96
CA VAL A 102 -15.78 28.41 -9.19
C VAL A 102 -16.33 27.91 -7.86
N ASP A 103 -17.66 27.92 -7.73
CA ASP A 103 -18.37 27.30 -6.61
C ASP A 103 -18.47 25.78 -6.83
N PHE A 104 -17.80 25.00 -5.97
CA PHE A 104 -17.80 23.54 -6.01
C PHE A 104 -19.20 22.90 -5.86
N SER A 105 -20.15 23.60 -5.22
CA SER A 105 -21.52 23.12 -5.00
C SER A 105 -22.38 23.17 -6.26
N GLN A 106 -22.11 24.10 -7.17
CA GLN A 106 -22.82 24.28 -8.45
C GLN A 106 -22.35 23.31 -9.54
N LEU A 107 -21.19 22.68 -9.35
CA LEU A 107 -20.59 21.79 -10.35
C LEU A 107 -21.24 20.39 -10.37
N ASP A 108 -21.73 20.00 -11.53
CA ASP A 108 -22.15 18.61 -11.79
C ASP A 108 -20.94 17.66 -11.92
N TRP A 109 -21.21 16.35 -11.88
CA TRP A 109 -20.16 15.33 -11.99
C TRP A 109 -19.34 15.46 -13.29
N ASN A 110 -19.97 15.83 -14.41
CA ASN A 110 -19.28 15.94 -15.70
C ASN A 110 -18.32 17.13 -15.73
N ALA A 111 -18.73 18.29 -15.18
CA ALA A 111 -17.84 19.44 -15.03
C ALA A 111 -16.66 19.12 -14.10
N LYS A 112 -16.88 18.44 -12.96
CA LYS A 112 -15.79 18.00 -12.07
C LYS A 112 -14.79 17.10 -12.80
N CYS A 113 -15.26 16.09 -13.54
CA CYS A 113 -14.41 15.27 -14.40
C CYS A 113 -13.60 16.09 -15.41
N LYS A 114 -14.23 17.02 -16.13
CA LYS A 114 -13.55 17.86 -17.14
C LYS A 114 -12.46 18.73 -16.52
N ILE A 115 -12.72 19.33 -15.35
CA ILE A 115 -11.74 20.17 -14.64
C ILE A 115 -10.53 19.34 -14.21
N LEU A 116 -10.75 18.20 -13.56
CA LEU A 116 -9.67 17.31 -13.12
C LEU A 116 -8.83 16.78 -14.29
N CYS A 117 -9.49 16.37 -15.39
CA CYS A 117 -8.81 15.94 -16.61
C CYS A 117 -8.08 17.08 -17.36
N SER A 118 -8.41 18.35 -17.12
CA SER A 118 -7.73 19.49 -17.76
C SER A 118 -6.33 19.75 -17.22
N ASN A 119 -6.04 19.34 -15.97
CA ASN A 119 -4.75 19.56 -15.31
C ASN A 119 -4.38 18.40 -14.38
N PRO A 120 -4.17 17.17 -14.93
CA PRO A 120 -3.88 15.99 -14.12
C PRO A 120 -2.58 16.10 -13.33
N VAL A 121 -1.63 16.94 -13.77
CA VAL A 121 -0.37 17.18 -13.04
C VAL A 121 -0.63 17.88 -11.70
N THR A 122 -1.53 18.87 -11.66
CA THR A 122 -1.90 19.53 -10.39
C THR A 122 -2.68 18.58 -9.48
N VAL A 123 -3.64 17.83 -10.04
CA VAL A 123 -4.42 16.82 -9.30
C VAL A 123 -3.49 15.79 -8.64
N MET A 124 -2.54 15.22 -9.39
CA MET A 124 -1.58 14.25 -8.85
C MET A 124 -0.65 14.84 -7.80
N ARG A 125 -0.21 16.09 -7.95
CA ARG A 125 0.62 16.78 -6.93
C ARG A 125 -0.15 17.00 -5.62
N LEU A 126 -1.42 17.41 -5.70
CA LEU A 126 -2.26 17.60 -4.51
C LEU A 126 -2.61 16.26 -3.86
N PHE A 127 -2.83 15.21 -4.65
CA PHE A 127 -2.93 13.84 -4.17
C PHE A 127 -1.67 13.40 -3.41
N GLU A 128 -0.47 13.55 -3.98
CA GLU A 128 0.80 13.26 -3.29
C GLU A 128 0.95 14.06 -1.98
N LYS A 129 0.50 15.32 -1.94
CA LYS A 129 0.50 16.13 -0.71
C LYS A 129 -0.47 15.64 0.35
N ARG A 130 -1.61 15.07 -0.03
CA ARG A 130 -2.55 14.41 0.90
C ARG A 130 -1.97 13.11 1.47
N VAL A 131 -1.21 12.35 0.68
CA VAL A 131 -0.44 11.18 1.17
C VAL A 131 0.65 11.60 2.14
N ASP A 132 1.40 12.65 1.82
CA ASP A 132 2.40 13.23 2.72
C ASP A 132 1.78 13.69 4.04
N ALA A 133 0.60 14.32 4.00
CA ALA A 133 -0.10 14.78 5.20
C ALA A 133 -0.60 13.61 6.08
N LEU A 134 -0.85 12.43 5.52
CA LEU A 134 -1.20 11.24 6.29
C LEU A 134 0.03 10.61 6.98
N ILE A 135 1.16 10.52 6.27
CA ILE A 135 2.33 9.73 6.70
C ILE A 135 3.39 10.57 7.42
N LEU A 136 3.55 11.85 7.04
CA LEU A 136 4.66 12.71 7.43
C LEU A 136 4.23 13.97 8.21
N SER A 137 2.94 14.09 8.54
CA SER A 137 2.43 15.23 9.31
C SER A 137 2.85 15.13 10.78
N PRO A 138 3.21 16.26 11.43
CA PRO A 138 3.40 16.32 12.88
C PRO A 138 2.16 15.90 13.70
N ALA A 139 0.98 15.87 13.08
CA ALA A 139 -0.25 15.39 13.72
C ALA A 139 -0.31 13.86 13.91
N GLN A 140 0.59 13.10 13.27
CA GLN A 140 0.75 11.64 13.46
C GLN A 140 -0.59 10.86 13.49
N PRO A 141 -1.48 11.02 12.47
CA PRO A 141 -2.86 10.52 12.53
C PRO A 141 -2.99 8.99 12.57
N ILE A 142 -1.91 8.27 12.28
CA ILE A 142 -1.79 6.80 12.34
C ILE A 142 -0.70 6.34 13.31
N GLY A 143 -0.21 7.24 14.18
CA GLY A 143 0.96 7.05 15.04
C GLY A 143 2.26 7.66 14.48
N GLU A 144 3.34 7.60 15.26
CA GLU A 144 4.67 8.02 14.83
C GLU A 144 5.23 7.01 13.81
N VAL A 145 5.27 7.40 12.53
CA VAL A 145 5.78 6.57 11.44
C VAL A 145 7.31 6.47 11.51
N GLU A 146 7.81 5.27 11.76
CA GLU A 146 9.25 4.95 11.73
C GLU A 146 9.73 4.80 10.27
N ASP A 147 9.08 3.92 9.51
CA ASP A 147 9.29 3.78 8.06
C ASP A 147 8.01 3.36 7.35
N TYR A 148 7.98 3.51 6.04
CA TYR A 148 6.83 3.20 5.20
C TYR A 148 7.23 2.86 3.77
N PHE A 149 6.43 1.98 3.16
CA PHE A 149 6.50 1.68 1.74
C PHE A 149 5.12 1.85 1.13
N TYR A 150 5.00 2.62 0.03
CA TYR A 150 3.75 2.64 -0.72
C TYR A 150 3.96 2.54 -2.22
N ARG A 151 2.94 1.96 -2.87
CA ARG A 151 2.80 1.87 -4.33
C ARG A 151 1.50 2.53 -4.74
N VAL A 152 1.58 3.40 -5.75
CA VAL A 152 0.38 3.89 -6.47
C VAL A 152 0.06 2.93 -7.61
N GLU A 153 -1.19 2.48 -7.67
CA GLU A 153 -1.80 1.77 -8.77
C GLU A 153 -2.91 2.64 -9.38
N PHE A 154 -2.93 2.79 -10.70
CA PHE A 154 -4.04 3.42 -11.40
C PHE A 154 -5.06 2.34 -11.76
N GLN A 155 -6.22 2.36 -11.10
CA GLN A 155 -7.31 1.45 -11.44
C GLN A 155 -7.90 1.82 -12.82
N ALA A 156 -8.71 0.94 -13.41
CA ALA A 156 -9.27 1.10 -14.77
C ALA A 156 -10.12 2.36 -15.00
N ARG A 157 -10.38 3.17 -13.97
CA ARG A 157 -11.08 4.48 -14.02
C ARG A 157 -10.13 5.69 -14.00
N GLY A 158 -8.81 5.48 -13.98
CA GLY A 158 -7.80 6.55 -13.98
C GLY A 158 -7.52 7.22 -12.63
N SER A 159 -8.32 6.94 -11.60
CA SER A 159 -8.10 7.42 -10.24
C SER A 159 -6.97 6.63 -9.55
N PRO A 160 -6.05 7.30 -8.82
CA PRO A 160 -4.96 6.63 -8.12
C PRO A 160 -5.44 5.92 -6.85
N HIS A 161 -4.88 4.73 -6.65
CA HIS A 161 -5.12 3.83 -5.52
C HIS A 161 -3.79 3.52 -4.86
N ILE A 162 -3.71 3.56 -3.54
CA ILE A 162 -2.49 3.35 -2.76
C ILE A 162 -2.58 2.03 -2.04
N HIS A 163 -1.53 1.23 -2.14
CA HIS A 163 -1.21 0.21 -1.14
C HIS A 163 -0.06 0.73 -0.29
N LEU A 164 -0.31 0.93 1.00
CA LEU A 164 0.62 1.47 1.99
C LEU A 164 0.93 0.38 3.03
N LEU A 165 2.21 0.14 3.24
CA LEU A 165 2.77 -0.62 4.36
C LEU A 165 3.45 0.39 5.27
N VAL A 166 3.19 0.32 6.57
CA VAL A 166 3.75 1.27 7.55
C VAL A 166 4.19 0.53 8.81
N TRP A 167 5.34 0.96 9.33
CA TRP A 167 5.88 0.60 10.63
C TRP A 167 5.69 1.80 11.55
N ILE A 168 4.93 1.61 12.63
CA ILE A 168 4.65 2.60 13.65
C ILE A 168 5.53 2.29 14.85
N LYS A 169 6.27 3.29 15.30
CA LYS A 169 7.14 3.21 16.47
C LYS A 169 6.34 2.85 17.72
N ASP A 170 6.93 2.01 18.58
CA ASP A 170 6.36 1.54 19.85
C ASP A 170 4.98 0.84 19.72
N ALA A 171 4.57 0.44 18.52
CA ALA A 171 3.34 -0.34 18.29
C ALA A 171 3.47 -1.74 18.92
N PRO A 172 2.40 -2.26 19.57
CA PRO A 172 2.48 -3.52 20.28
C PRO A 172 2.53 -4.73 19.34
N GLU A 173 3.34 -5.72 19.70
CA GLU A 173 3.50 -6.95 18.90
C GLU A 173 2.56 -8.07 19.36
N PHE A 174 1.64 -8.48 18.46
CA PHE A 174 0.72 -9.59 18.73
C PHE A 174 1.47 -10.90 19.02
N GLY A 175 1.22 -11.47 20.21
CA GLY A 175 1.82 -12.70 20.72
C GLY A 175 3.06 -12.49 21.60
N ASP A 176 3.62 -11.27 21.63
CA ASP A 176 4.80 -10.89 22.40
C ASP A 176 4.45 -9.85 23.51
N ASP A 177 3.58 -8.89 23.19
CA ASP A 177 2.96 -7.95 24.13
C ASP A 177 1.67 -8.51 24.78
N ASP A 178 1.23 -7.85 25.85
CA ASP A 178 -0.03 -8.14 26.54
C ASP A 178 -1.27 -7.85 25.67
N ASP A 179 -2.25 -8.75 25.70
CA ASP A 179 -3.47 -8.68 24.88
C ASP A 179 -4.25 -7.37 25.09
N ASP A 180 -4.35 -6.85 26.31
CA ASP A 180 -5.06 -5.58 26.57
C ASP A 180 -4.35 -4.39 25.92
N LYS A 181 -3.02 -4.42 25.81
CA LYS A 181 -2.22 -3.38 25.13
C LYS A 181 -2.47 -3.43 23.62
N VAL A 182 -2.49 -4.64 23.04
CA VAL A 182 -2.78 -4.86 21.62
C VAL A 182 -4.21 -4.41 21.28
N ILE A 183 -5.20 -4.80 22.08
CA ILE A 183 -6.61 -4.44 21.88
C ILE A 183 -6.79 -2.92 21.92
N LYS A 184 -6.27 -2.24 22.95
CA LYS A 184 -6.35 -0.77 23.07
C LYS A 184 -5.72 -0.05 21.88
N PHE A 185 -4.60 -0.55 21.36
CA PHE A 185 -3.97 0.01 20.17
C PHE A 185 -4.84 -0.17 18.91
N ILE A 186 -5.47 -1.35 18.74
CA ILE A 186 -6.38 -1.59 17.62
C ILE A 186 -7.60 -0.67 17.71
N ASP A 187 -8.26 -0.60 18.86
CA ASP A 187 -9.47 0.20 19.08
C ASP A 187 -9.22 1.72 18.92
N GLN A 188 -7.98 2.19 19.12
CA GLN A 188 -7.59 3.58 18.88
C GLN A 188 -7.65 3.99 17.40
N TYR A 189 -7.32 3.09 16.47
CA TYR A 189 -7.19 3.41 15.04
C TYR A 189 -8.22 2.74 14.15
N ILE A 190 -8.84 1.63 14.59
CA ILE A 190 -9.72 0.80 13.78
C ILE A 190 -11.07 0.66 14.49
N THR A 191 -12.11 1.21 13.87
CA THR A 191 -13.49 0.99 14.31
C THR A 191 -14.38 0.59 13.13
N TYR A 192 -15.33 -0.29 13.40
CA TYR A 192 -16.44 -0.62 12.49
C TYR A 192 -17.74 0.10 12.90
N GLN A 193 -17.73 0.81 14.03
CA GLN A 193 -18.90 1.52 14.54
C GLN A 193 -19.16 2.76 13.68
N MET A 194 -20.44 2.97 13.37
CA MET A 194 -20.86 4.12 12.58
C MET A 194 -20.91 5.34 13.50
N PRO A 195 -20.28 6.48 13.16
CA PRO A 195 -20.23 7.65 14.06
C PRO A 195 -21.62 8.14 14.44
N ASP A 196 -21.79 8.68 15.66
CA ASP A 196 -23.07 9.22 16.09
C ASP A 196 -23.40 10.51 15.29
N PRO A 197 -24.54 10.57 14.58
CA PRO A 197 -24.90 11.73 13.76
C PRO A 197 -25.11 13.03 14.54
N ASN A 198 -25.30 12.95 15.86
CA ASN A 198 -25.48 14.12 16.74
C ASN A 198 -24.16 14.56 17.38
N ALA A 199 -23.24 13.62 17.66
CA ALA A 199 -21.94 13.93 18.26
C ALA A 199 -20.90 14.37 17.22
N ASP A 200 -20.89 13.71 16.05
CA ASP A 200 -20.02 14.08 14.93
C ASP A 200 -20.77 13.90 13.59
N PRO A 201 -21.60 14.90 13.20
CA PRO A 201 -22.34 14.86 11.93
C PRO A 201 -21.43 14.88 10.69
N GLU A 202 -20.22 15.44 10.78
CA GLU A 202 -19.30 15.52 9.64
C GLU A 202 -18.65 14.15 9.37
N LEU A 203 -18.07 13.51 10.39
CA LEU A 203 -17.51 12.18 10.27
C LEU A 203 -18.59 11.14 9.92
N HIS A 204 -19.78 11.25 10.53
CA HIS A 204 -20.94 10.43 10.16
C HIS A 204 -21.26 10.53 8.67
N LYS A 205 -21.34 11.75 8.14
CA LYS A 205 -21.59 12.00 6.71
C LYS A 205 -20.47 11.42 5.84
N ILE A 206 -19.20 11.65 6.19
CA ILE A 206 -18.07 11.13 5.40
C ILE A 206 -18.10 9.60 5.38
N VAL A 207 -18.20 8.94 6.54
CA VAL A 207 -18.20 7.47 6.66
C VAL A 207 -19.41 6.87 5.93
N SER A 208 -20.62 7.43 6.11
CA SER A 208 -21.83 6.94 5.43
C SER A 208 -21.76 7.10 3.90
N GLU A 209 -21.08 8.12 3.39
CA GLU A 209 -20.94 8.41 1.97
C GLU A 209 -19.77 7.69 1.26
N VAL A 210 -18.73 7.25 1.98
CA VAL A 210 -17.50 6.68 1.37
C VAL A 210 -17.07 5.30 1.89
N GLN A 211 -17.52 4.86 3.07
CA GLN A 211 -17.17 3.55 3.63
C GLN A 211 -18.33 2.54 3.61
N VAL A 212 -19.57 3.00 3.41
CA VAL A 212 -20.74 2.12 3.28
C VAL A 212 -20.86 1.63 1.83
N HIS A 213 -20.87 0.32 1.66
CA HIS A 213 -21.12 -0.30 0.36
C HIS A 213 -22.57 -0.08 -0.08
N SER A 214 -22.78 0.41 -1.30
CA SER A 214 -24.12 0.54 -1.90
C SER A 214 -24.87 -0.80 -1.85
N ARG A 215 -26.11 -0.77 -1.35
CA ARG A 215 -27.05 -1.92 -1.44
C ARG A 215 -27.36 -2.30 -2.89
N ASN A 216 -27.26 -1.35 -3.81
CA ASN A 216 -27.48 -1.55 -5.24
C ASN A 216 -26.14 -1.85 -5.90
N HIS A 217 -25.74 -3.12 -5.85
CA HIS A 217 -24.55 -3.63 -6.53
C HIS A 217 -24.76 -3.67 -8.05
N SER A 218 -23.71 -3.41 -8.83
CA SER A 218 -23.68 -3.81 -10.24
C SER A 218 -23.59 -5.33 -10.35
N ASN A 219 -24.19 -5.93 -11.38
CA ASN A 219 -24.26 -7.40 -11.59
C ASN A 219 -22.90 -8.14 -11.59
N THR A 220 -21.79 -7.40 -11.69
CA THR A 220 -20.40 -7.90 -11.59
C THR A 220 -19.94 -8.18 -10.15
N ALA A 221 -20.54 -7.56 -9.14
CA ALA A 221 -20.18 -7.77 -7.74
C ALA A 221 -20.98 -8.95 -7.15
N ARG A 222 -20.50 -10.17 -7.39
CA ARG A 222 -21.15 -11.39 -6.91
C ARG A 222 -20.97 -11.52 -5.40
N LYS A 223 -22.04 -11.27 -4.63
CA LYS A 223 -22.05 -11.50 -3.17
C LYS A 223 -21.80 -12.99 -2.89
N VAL A 224 -20.60 -13.34 -2.44
CA VAL A 224 -20.31 -14.68 -1.93
C VAL A 224 -21.02 -14.80 -0.59
N ILE A 225 -22.23 -15.37 -0.63
CA ILE A 225 -22.88 -15.87 0.59
C ILE A 225 -22.05 -17.08 1.03
N VAL A 226 -21.08 -16.85 1.91
CA VAL A 226 -20.49 -17.93 2.68
C VAL A 226 -21.61 -18.47 3.56
N GLY A 227 -22.18 -19.59 3.12
CA GLY A 227 -23.22 -20.30 3.85
C GLY A 227 -22.65 -20.88 5.13
N GLY A 228 -22.54 -20.05 6.17
CA GLY A 228 -22.36 -20.51 7.54
C GLY A 228 -23.46 -21.51 7.83
N ARG A 229 -23.08 -22.76 8.11
CA ARG A 229 -24.03 -23.79 8.52
C ARG A 229 -24.57 -23.37 9.88
N GLY A 230 -25.73 -22.73 9.89
CA GLY A 230 -26.47 -22.49 11.11
C GLY A 230 -26.75 -23.84 11.76
N ALA A 231 -26.08 -24.13 12.87
CA ALA A 231 -26.39 -25.28 13.71
C ALA A 231 -27.72 -25.01 14.43
N SER A 232 -28.82 -25.18 13.69
CA SER A 232 -30.16 -25.13 14.26
C SER A 232 -30.31 -26.27 15.25
N ALA A 233 -30.47 -25.95 16.52
CA ALA A 233 -30.69 -26.93 17.57
C ALA A 233 -32.04 -27.63 17.39
N ALA A 234 -32.03 -28.81 16.77
CA ALA A 234 -33.17 -29.71 16.71
C ALA A 234 -33.04 -30.76 17.82
N ARG A 235 -34.06 -30.84 18.69
CA ARG A 235 -34.11 -31.88 19.74
C ARG A 235 -34.35 -33.25 19.10
N GLY A 236 -33.51 -34.22 19.43
CA GLY A 236 -33.68 -35.62 19.06
C GLY A 236 -33.11 -36.51 20.16
N SER A 237 -33.98 -37.27 20.84
CA SER A 237 -33.57 -38.27 21.84
C SER A 237 -33.07 -39.53 21.14
N CYS A 238 -31.98 -40.12 21.63
CA CYS A 238 -31.94 -41.52 22.13
C CYS A 238 -30.50 -42.05 22.38
N GLY A 239 -30.25 -42.49 23.62
CA GLY A 239 -29.61 -43.77 23.94
C GLY A 239 -28.12 -44.03 23.64
N GLY A 240 -27.31 -44.10 24.71
CA GLY A 240 -26.50 -45.30 24.99
C GLY A 240 -24.96 -45.25 24.84
N GLY A 241 -24.26 -45.46 25.96
CA GLY A 241 -23.03 -46.27 25.99
C GLY A 241 -21.67 -45.55 26.04
N SER A 242 -20.91 -45.80 27.13
CA SER A 242 -19.43 -45.87 27.26
C SER A 242 -18.53 -45.23 26.18
N GLY A 243 -17.51 -44.41 26.46
CA GLY A 243 -16.85 -44.10 27.72
C GLY A 243 -15.38 -44.57 27.73
N GLU A 244 -14.42 -43.65 27.49
CA GLU A 244 -13.04 -43.65 28.03
C GLU A 244 -12.29 -42.35 27.61
N PRO A 245 -11.38 -41.78 28.44
CA PRO A 245 -10.68 -40.52 28.13
C PRO A 245 -9.23 -40.71 27.65
N CYS A 246 -8.81 -39.95 26.64
CA CYS A 246 -7.41 -39.92 26.18
C CYS A 246 -6.54 -38.99 27.06
N GLN A 247 -5.31 -39.42 27.38
CA GLN A 247 -4.43 -38.79 28.37
C GLN A 247 -3.42 -37.77 27.78
N ARG A 248 -2.81 -36.99 28.68
CA ARG A 248 -1.81 -35.94 28.40
C ARG A 248 -0.47 -36.48 27.89
N ALA A 249 0.28 -35.66 27.15
CA ALA A 249 1.75 -35.57 27.29
C ALA A 249 2.33 -34.25 26.74
N GLY A 250 3.00 -33.48 27.62
CA GLY A 250 4.23 -32.74 27.26
C GLY A 250 5.45 -33.49 27.85
N PRO A 251 6.64 -32.88 28.07
CA PRO A 251 6.98 -31.46 27.90
C PRO A 251 8.37 -31.16 27.25
N GLY A 252 8.57 -29.90 26.87
CA GLY A 252 9.75 -29.04 27.16
C GLY A 252 11.20 -29.42 26.78
N ARG A 253 11.96 -28.41 26.30
CA ARG A 253 13.39 -28.20 26.61
C ARG A 253 13.83 -26.75 26.36
N THR A 254 14.76 -26.28 27.19
CA THR A 254 15.26 -24.89 27.29
C THR A 254 16.73 -24.77 26.87
N GLY A 255 17.17 -23.62 26.33
CA GLY A 255 18.59 -23.31 26.04
C GLY A 255 18.83 -21.80 25.82
N PRO A 256 20.06 -21.25 26.02
CA PRO A 256 20.21 -19.92 26.64
C PRO A 256 20.72 -18.74 25.73
N ARG A 257 20.95 -17.59 26.38
CA ARG A 257 21.03 -16.18 25.86
C ARG A 257 22.46 -15.63 25.59
N HIS A 258 22.50 -14.37 25.08
CA HIS A 258 23.61 -13.39 24.98
C HIS A 258 24.58 -13.59 23.78
N THR A 259 25.08 -12.60 23.02
CA THR A 259 25.28 -11.11 23.13
C THR A 259 24.99 -10.43 21.76
N GLY A 260 25.06 -9.10 21.50
CA GLY A 260 25.23 -7.88 22.32
C GLY A 260 25.95 -6.72 21.58
N TRP A 261 25.44 -5.47 21.70
CA TRP A 261 25.95 -4.17 21.18
C TRP A 261 26.04 -3.93 19.65
N LEU A 262 25.40 -2.84 19.16
CA LEU A 262 26.07 -1.62 18.65
C LEU A 262 25.06 -0.59 18.12
N THR A 263 25.46 0.69 18.11
CA THR A 263 24.65 1.88 17.77
C THR A 263 24.50 2.16 16.27
N GLU A 264 23.53 3.03 15.95
CA GLU A 264 23.15 3.67 14.67
C GLU A 264 24.22 3.81 13.55
N PRO A 265 23.78 3.84 12.28
CA PRO A 265 23.44 5.15 11.68
C PRO A 265 22.08 5.20 10.97
N GLU A 266 21.46 6.39 10.95
CA GLU A 266 20.27 6.71 10.16
C GLU A 266 20.40 6.28 8.68
N LEU A 267 19.67 5.23 8.29
CA LEU A 267 19.44 4.89 6.88
C LEU A 267 18.06 5.37 6.45
N GLY A 268 17.86 6.69 6.46
CA GLY A 268 16.65 7.40 6.04
C GLY A 268 16.33 7.22 4.55
N LEU A 269 15.93 6.01 4.16
CA LEU A 269 15.60 5.61 2.79
C LEU A 269 14.10 5.72 2.51
N ARG A 270 13.51 6.86 2.90
CA ARG A 270 12.10 7.23 2.65
C ARG A 270 11.78 7.18 1.16
N ARG A 271 11.21 6.07 0.67
CA ARG A 271 11.07 5.78 -0.78
C ARG A 271 9.62 5.76 -1.26
N ARG A 272 9.20 6.90 -1.78
CA ARG A 272 7.97 7.07 -2.57
C ARG A 272 8.05 6.31 -3.90
N GLN A 273 7.00 5.57 -4.27
CA GLN A 273 6.84 5.04 -5.63
C GLN A 273 5.51 5.47 -6.27
N CYS A 274 5.58 6.56 -7.02
CA CYS A 274 4.55 6.96 -7.98
C CYS A 274 4.87 6.28 -9.32
N ALA A 275 3.87 5.65 -9.95
CA ALA A 275 4.02 4.99 -11.25
C ALA A 275 4.41 5.99 -12.36
#